data_AF-A0A7Y2G7K5-F1
#
_entry.id   AF-A0A7Y2G7K5-F1
#
_cell.length_a   1.000
_cell.length_b   1.000
_cell.length_c   1.000
_cell.angle_alpha   90.00
_cell.angle_beta   90.00
_cell.angle_gamma   90.00
#
_symmetry.space_group_name_H-M   'P 1'
#
loop_
_entity.id
_entity.type
_entity.pdbx_description
1 polymer ?
#
loop_
_entity_poly.entity_id
_entity_poly.type
_entity_poly.pdbx_seq_one_letter_code
_entity_poly.pdbx_strand_id
1 'polypeptide(L)' 'MDVVRTEEVTTGTGPADWFEGTVTMQKLIDDPLPGGSKLYRVRFNAGARTHWHTHDGEQILIVVDGVCELAERGGEVV' A
#
# COMPACT_ATOMS: atom_id res chain seq x y z
N MET A 1 9.26 9.00 21.63
CA MET A 1 8.29 9.19 20.53
C MET A 1 9.10 9.13 19.27
N ASP A 2 8.85 8.13 18.45
CA ASP A 2 9.58 7.94 17.20
C ASP A 2 8.76 8.52 16.06
N VAL A 3 9.41 9.31 15.21
CA VAL A 3 8.78 9.96 14.07
C VAL A 3 9.48 9.47 12.82
N VAL A 4 8.73 8.85 11.92
CA VAL A 4 9.23 8.44 10.62
C VAL A 4 8.83 9.47 9.59
N ARG A 5 9.83 10.08 8.96
CA ARG A 5 9.68 11.02 7.86
C ARG A 5 9.74 10.29 6.54
N THR A 6 8.70 10.37 5.73
CA THR A 6 8.62 9.62 4.47
C THR A 6 9.73 9.99 3.48
N GLU A 7 10.26 11.21 3.57
CA GLU A 7 11.40 11.70 2.80
C GLU A 7 12.73 11.00 3.13
N GLU A 8 12.83 10.35 4.30
CA GLU A 8 14.02 9.63 4.77
C GLU A 8 13.92 8.10 4.53
N VAL A 9 12.76 7.61 4.08
CA VAL A 9 12.52 6.18 3.85
C VAL A 9 12.87 5.79 2.41
N THR A 10 13.66 4.73 2.25
CA THR A 10 14.00 4.21 0.92
C THR A 10 12.76 3.75 0.17
N THR A 11 12.63 4.19 -1.08
CA THR A 11 11.53 3.79 -1.96
C THR A 11 11.97 2.61 -2.82
N GLY A 12 11.23 1.50 -2.73
CA GLY A 12 11.39 0.34 -3.59
C GLY A 12 10.32 0.28 -4.68
N THR A 13 10.58 -0.47 -5.74
CA THR A 13 9.57 -0.87 -6.72
C THR A 13 8.66 -1.94 -6.14
N GLY A 14 7.36 -1.83 -6.35
CA GLY A 14 6.40 -2.88 -5.98
C GLY A 14 6.68 -4.18 -6.74
N PRO A 15 6.65 -5.36 -6.09
CA PRO A 15 6.89 -6.63 -6.77
C PRO A 15 5.88 -6.87 -7.90
N ALA A 16 6.37 -7.28 -9.07
CA ALA A 16 5.52 -7.52 -10.25
C ALA A 16 4.45 -8.60 -10.02
N ASP A 17 4.69 -9.55 -9.11
CA ASP A 17 3.70 -10.57 -8.77
C ASP A 17 2.52 -10.02 -7.95
N TRP A 18 2.66 -8.82 -7.36
CA TRP A 18 1.63 -8.18 -6.53
C TRP A 18 0.85 -7.11 -7.27
N PHE A 19 1.42 -6.52 -8.33
CA PHE A 19 0.90 -5.34 -8.97
C PHE A 19 0.98 -5.43 -10.49
N GLU A 20 -0.01 -4.82 -11.14
CA GLU A 20 0.05 -4.50 -12.57
C GLU A 20 0.43 -3.02 -12.72
N GLY A 21 1.30 -2.71 -13.68
CA GLY A 21 1.80 -1.35 -13.93
C GLY A 21 2.89 -0.90 -12.95
N THR A 22 3.21 0.40 -12.97
CA THR A 22 4.29 0.95 -12.13
C THR A 22 3.77 1.33 -10.75
N VAL A 23 4.29 0.65 -9.72
CA VAL A 23 4.00 0.91 -8.31
C VAL A 23 5.30 1.11 -7.54
N THR A 24 5.34 2.07 -6.62
CA THR A 24 6.42 2.20 -5.65
C THR A 24 5.92 2.05 -4.23
N MET A 25 6.79 1.54 -3.34
CA MET A 25 6.46 1.24 -1.95
C MET A 25 7.57 1.72 -1.03
N GLN A 26 7.16 2.28 0.11
CA GLN A 26 8.02 2.58 1.25
C GLN A 26 7.51 1.80 2.46
N LYS A 27 8.35 0.98 3.07
CA LYS A 27 8.06 0.35 4.35
C LYS A 27 8.35 1.37 5.44
N LEU A 28 7.32 1.93 6.06
CA LEU A 28 7.48 3.05 7.01
C LEU A 28 7.92 2.59 8.39
N ILE A 29 7.71 1.32 8.75
CA ILE A 29 8.16 0.75 10.01
C ILE A 29 8.80 -0.60 9.73
N ASP A 30 10.05 -0.76 10.15
CA ASP A 30 10.82 -1.99 9.89
C ASP A 30 10.31 -3.18 10.70
N ASP A 31 10.04 -2.97 11.98
CA ASP A 31 9.44 -3.97 12.84
C ASP A 31 7.91 -3.87 12.82
N PRO A 32 7.18 -4.99 12.87
CA PRO A 32 5.73 -4.95 13.00
C PRO A 32 5.31 -4.20 14.26
N LEU A 33 4.25 -3.41 14.15
CA LEU A 33 3.57 -2.82 15.30
C LEU A 33 3.02 -3.93 16.21
N PRO A 34 2.70 -3.63 17.49
CA PRO A 34 1.98 -4.56 18.35
C PRO A 34 0.75 -5.15 17.62
N GLY A 35 0.64 -6.47 17.59
CA GLY A 35 -0.38 -7.18 16.80
C GLY A 35 0.06 -7.62 15.40
N GLY A 36 1.31 -7.34 14.99
CA GLY A 36 1.88 -7.81 13.73
C GLY A 36 1.57 -6.90 12.52
N SER A 37 0.92 -5.77 12.74
CA SER A 37 0.56 -4.82 11.68
C SER A 37 1.80 -4.21 11.03
N LYS A 38 1.76 -4.08 9.71
CA LYS A 38 2.80 -3.42 8.92
C LYS A 38 2.26 -2.12 8.38
N LEU A 39 3.12 -1.12 8.23
CA LEU A 39 2.75 0.17 7.67
C LEU A 39 3.57 0.47 6.43
N TYR A 40 2.87 0.70 5.32
CA TYR A 40 3.47 1.01 4.04
C TYR A 40 2.86 2.29 3.47
N ARG A 41 3.67 3.09 2.77
CA ARG A 41 3.20 4.09 1.83
C ARG A 41 3.37 3.52 0.43
N VAL A 42 2.28 3.44 -0.32
CA VAL A 42 2.27 2.87 -1.68
C VAL A 42 1.82 3.95 -2.64
N ARG A 43 2.50 4.08 -3.78
CA ARG A 43 2.12 5.01 -4.86
C ARG A 43 1.87 4.24 -6.14
N PHE A 44 0.73 4.50 -6.75
CA PHE A 44 0.32 3.94 -8.01
C PHE A 44 0.44 5.00 -9.10
N ASN A 45 1.10 4.68 -10.21
CA ASN A 45 0.96 5.49 -11.42
C ASN A 45 -0.42 5.25 -12.05
N ALA A 46 -0.84 6.13 -12.96
CA ALA A 46 -2.12 5.99 -13.66
C ALA A 46 -2.26 4.60 -14.31
N GLY A 47 -3.36 3.90 -14.00
CA GLY A 47 -3.65 2.55 -14.48
C GLY A 47 -2.95 1.40 -13.73
N ALA A 48 -2.06 1.71 -12.78
CA ALA A 48 -1.46 0.70 -11.92
C ALA A 48 -2.44 0.27 -10.82
N ARG A 49 -2.45 -1.02 -10.47
CA ARG A 49 -3.30 -1.57 -9.41
C ARG A 49 -2.70 -2.80 -8.76
N THR A 50 -3.27 -3.20 -7.63
CA THR A 50 -2.97 -4.50 -7.03
C THR A 50 -3.57 -5.64 -7.86
N HIS A 51 -2.94 -6.80 -7.83
CA HIS A 51 -3.62 -8.05 -8.15
C HIS A 51 -4.64 -8.37 -7.05
N TRP A 52 -5.66 -9.16 -7.37
CA TRP A 52 -6.63 -9.61 -6.38
C TRP A 52 -5.95 -10.38 -5.25
N HIS A 53 -6.21 -9.98 -4.00
CA HIS A 53 -5.64 -10.62 -2.83
C HIS A 53 -6.60 -10.50 -1.64
N THR A 54 -6.29 -11.20 -0.55
CA THR A 54 -7.00 -11.14 0.72
C THR A 54 -5.99 -11.04 1.85
N HIS A 55 -6.41 -10.46 2.98
CA HIS A 55 -5.64 -10.46 4.22
C HIS A 55 -6.36 -11.29 5.27
N ASP A 56 -5.61 -12.04 6.07
CA ASP A 56 -6.16 -12.76 7.23
C ASP A 56 -6.63 -11.78 8.32
N GLY A 57 -5.99 -10.60 8.39
CA GLY A 57 -6.35 -9.50 9.27
C GLY A 57 -6.98 -8.32 8.50
N GLU A 58 -7.24 -7.24 9.22
CA GLU A 58 -7.81 -6.03 8.66
C GLU A 58 -6.79 -5.25 7.83
N GLN A 59 -7.25 -4.67 6.72
CA GLN A 59 -6.50 -3.68 5.96
C GLN A 59 -7.18 -2.32 6.07
N ILE A 60 -6.40 -1.29 6.41
CA ILE A 60 -6.86 0.09 6.45
C ILE A 60 -6.07 0.87 5.39
N LEU A 61 -6.80 1.57 4.51
CA LEU A 61 -6.21 2.44 3.48
C LEU A 61 -6.52 3.89 3.82
N ILE A 62 -5.48 4.72 3.83
CA ILE A 62 -5.61 6.18 3.97
C ILE A 62 -5.06 6.80 2.70
N VAL A 63 -5.94 7.39 1.90
CA VAL A 63 -5.55 8.12 0.68
C VAL A 63 -4.97 9.46 1.12
N VAL A 64 -3.68 9.66 0.85
CA VAL A 64 -2.95 10.87 1.27
C VAL A 64 -2.74 11.87 0.14
N ASP A 65 -2.88 11.45 -1.11
CA ASP A 65 -2.74 12.27 -2.32
C ASP A 65 -3.40 11.56 -3.51
N GLY A 66 -3.90 12.36 -4.47
CA GLY A 66 -4.52 11.86 -5.71
C GLY A 66 -5.92 11.26 -5.55
N VAL A 67 -6.33 10.47 -6.54
CA VAL A 67 -7.60 9.75 -6.59
C VAL A 67 -7.31 8.30 -6.99
N CYS A 68 -7.95 7.36 -6.31
CA CYS A 68 -7.82 5.93 -6.59
C CYS A 68 -9.20 5.27 -6.61
N GLU A 69 -9.28 4.13 -7.29
CA GLU A 69 -10.43 3.24 -7.25
C GLU A 69 -10.19 2.13 -6.21
N LEU A 70 -11.23 1.78 -5.48
CA LEU A 70 -11.30 0.62 -4.60
C LEU A 70 -12.28 -0.39 -5.21
N ALA A 71 -11.87 -1.66 -5.29
CA ALA A 71 -12.71 -2.72 -5.82
C ALA A 71 -12.78 -3.90 -4.85
N GLU A 72 -13.99 -4.37 -4.60
CA GLU A 72 -14.25 -5.65 -3.95
C GLU A 72 -14.73 -6.66 -5.00
N ARG A 73 -14.40 -7.95 -4.80
CA ARG A 73 -14.77 -8.98 -5.77
C ARG A 73 -16.30 -9.11 -5.84
N GLY A 74 -16.86 -8.72 -6.98
CA GLY A 74 -18.31 -8.72 -7.21
C GLY A 74 -19.05 -7.53 -6.59
N GLY A 75 -18.31 -6.58 -5.98
CA GLY A 75 -18.84 -5.32 -5.50
C GLY A 75 -18.76 -4.22 -6.56
N GLU A 76 -19.20 -3.02 -6.16
CA GLU A 76 -19.01 -1.80 -6.95
C GLU A 76 -17.55 -1.33 -6.85
N VAL A 77 -17.09 -0.67 -7.91
CA VAL A 77 -15.83 0.06 -7.89
C VAL A 77 -16.12 1.47 -7.39
N VAL A 78 -15.47 1.87 -6.31
CA VAL A 78 -15.69 3.16 -5.61
C VAL A 78 -14.46 4.05 -5.73
#